data_AF-E4TE54-F1
#
_entry.id   AF-E4TE54-F1
#
_cell.length_a   1.000
_cell.length_b   1.000
_cell.length_c   1.000
_cell.angle_alpha   90.00
_cell.angle_beta   90.00
_cell.angle_gamma   90.00
#
_symmetry.space_group_name_H-M   'P 1'
#
loop_
_entity.id
_entity.type
_entity.pdbx_description
1 polymer ?
#
loop_
_entity_poly.entity_id
_entity_poly.type
_entity_poly.pdbx_seq_one_letter_code
_entity_poly.pdbx_strand_id
1 'polypeptide(L)' 'MNEVEKLILISRKSAKELAPILNTSETQISRYKKGKTEITVALLKKWCEILQIDIKKLFN' A
#
# COMPACT_ATOMS: atom_id res chain seq x y z
N MET A 1 -4.61 4.19 11.72
CA MET A 1 -4.63 3.88 10.29
C MET A 1 -3.20 3.99 9.78
N ASN A 2 -2.63 2.91 9.24
CA ASN A 2 -1.24 2.93 8.75
C ASN A 2 -1.15 3.39 7.29
N GLU A 3 0.08 3.50 6.79
CA GLU A 3 0.40 3.97 5.44
C GLU A 3 -0.23 3.10 4.36
N VAL A 4 -0.27 1.78 4.57
CA VAL A 4 -0.89 0.83 3.63
C VAL A 4 -2.41 0.97 3.62
N GLU A 5 -3.05 1.19 4.77
CA GLU A 5 -4.48 1.52 4.83
C GLU A 5 -4.81 2.82 4.11
N LYS A 6 -4.01 3.87 4.32
CA LYS A 6 -4.15 5.15 3.60
C LYS A 6 -4.01 4.95 2.08
N LEU A 7 -3.03 4.16 1.65
CA LEU A 7 -2.80 3.86 0.24
C LEU A 7 -3.98 3.12 -0.40
N ILE A 8 -4.57 2.15 0.31
CA ILE A 8 -5.78 1.44 -0.12
C ILE A 8 -6.96 2.42 -0.29
N LEU A 9 -7.14 3.33 0.66
CA LEU A 9 -8.22 4.32 0.61
C LEU A 9 -8.05 5.32 -0.55
N ILE A 10 -6.84 5.85 -0.74
CA ILE A 10 -6.54 6.83 -1.80
C ILE A 10 -6.66 6.20 -3.17
N SER A 11 -6.15 4.97 -3.33
CA SER A 11 -6.23 4.24 -4.60
C SER A 11 -7.66 3.80 -4.95
N ARG A 12 -8.58 3.81 -3.98
CA ARG A 12 -9.96 3.31 -4.11
C ARG A 12 -10.02 1.87 -4.65
N LYS A 13 -9.00 1.06 -4.32
CA LYS A 13 -8.85 -0.33 -4.76
C LYS A 13 -8.74 -1.24 -3.56
N SER A 14 -9.37 -2.41 -3.65
CA SER A 14 -9.21 -3.45 -2.65
C SER A 14 -7.79 -4.05 -2.68
N ALA A 15 -7.39 -4.74 -1.60
CA ALA A 15 -6.11 -5.46 -1.55
C ALA A 15 -5.99 -6.51 -2.69
N LYS A 16 -7.12 -7.12 -3.07
CA LYS A 16 -7.21 -8.07 -4.18
C LYS A 16 -6.90 -7.43 -5.53
N GLU A 17 -7.39 -6.21 -5.77
CA GLU A 17 -7.11 -5.44 -6.99
C GLU A 17 -5.70 -4.88 -7.02
N LEU A 18 -5.15 -4.51 -5.85
CA LEU A 18 -3.79 -3.99 -5.74
C LEU A 18 -2.71 -5.07 -5.87
N ALA A 19 -2.98 -6.30 -5.44
CA ALA A 19 -2.04 -7.42 -5.50
C ALA A 19 -1.37 -7.59 -6.88
N PRO A 20 -2.12 -7.74 -8.00
CA PRO A 20 -1.50 -7.87 -9.32
C PRO A 20 -0.79 -6.59 -9.78
N ILE A 21 -1.28 -5.41 -9.41
CA ILE A 21 -0.68 -4.12 -9.80
C ILE A 21 0.67 -3.91 -9.12
N LEU A 22 0.74 -4.24 -7.83
CA LEU A 22 1.92 -4.04 -6.99
C LEU A 22 2.89 -5.23 -7.03
N ASN A 23 2.60 -6.23 -7.86
CA ASN A 23 3.33 -7.48 -7.99
C ASN A 23 3.62 -8.14 -6.62
N THR A 24 2.57 -8.28 -5.82
CA THR A 24 2.62 -8.85 -4.45
C THR A 24 1.37 -9.70 -4.19
N SER A 25 1.33 -10.44 -3.09
CA SER A 25 0.12 -11.17 -2.69
C SER A 25 -0.86 -10.31 -1.90
N GLU A 26 -2.15 -10.58 -2.03
CA GLU A 26 -3.21 -9.97 -1.20
C GLU A 26 -2.94 -10.22 0.29
N THR A 27 -2.48 -11.42 0.64
CA THR A 27 -2.10 -11.78 2.02
C THR A 27 -1.01 -10.87 2.56
N GLN A 28 0.00 -10.54 1.75
CA GLN A 28 1.09 -9.65 2.17
C GLN A 28 0.59 -8.22 2.38
N ILE A 29 -0.26 -7.70 1.48
CA ILE A 29 -0.91 -6.38 1.66
C ILE A 29 -1.74 -6.38 2.95
N SER A 30 -2.50 -7.45 3.22
CA SER A 30 -3.30 -7.61 4.44
C SER A 30 -2.45 -7.66 5.70
N ARG A 31 -1.26 -8.28 5.66
CA ARG A 31 -0.31 -8.30 6.77
C ARG A 31 0.21 -6.90 7.09
N TYR A 32 0.61 -6.13 6.07
CA TYR A 32 1.01 -4.73 6.26
C TYR A 32 -0.15 -3.89 6.78
N LYS A 33 -1.33 -4.01 6.16
CA LYS A 33 -2.55 -3.31 6.57
C LYS A 33 -2.88 -3.54 8.05
N LYS A 34 -2.72 -4.77 8.55
CA LYS A 34 -2.99 -5.13 9.95
C LYS A 34 -1.83 -4.84 10.91
N GLY A 35 -0.71 -4.29 10.44
CA GLY A 35 0.49 -4.05 11.25
C GLY A 35 1.18 -5.33 11.73
N LYS A 36 0.88 -6.51 11.14
CA LYS A 36 1.56 -7.78 11.47
C LYS A 36 2.99 -7.83 10.91
N THR A 37 3.27 -6.99 9.93
CA THR A 37 4.57 -6.83 9.30
C THR A 37 4.70 -5.36 8.96
N GLU A 38 5.85 -4.76 9.22
CA GLU A 38 6.11 -3.39 8.82
C GLU A 38 6.47 -3.35 7.32
N ILE A 39 5.90 -2.39 6.60
CA ILE A 39 6.31 -2.11 5.24
C ILE A 39 7.52 -1.18 5.29
N THR A 40 8.54 -1.47 4.48
CA THR A 40 9.69 -0.57 4.37
C THR A 40 9.31 0.68 3.59
N VAL A 41 9.92 1.82 3.92
CA VAL A 41 9.72 3.09 3.19
C VAL A 41 10.05 2.93 1.71
N ALA A 42 11.08 2.15 1.37
CA ALA A 42 11.46 1.87 -0.01
C ALA A 42 10.37 1.12 -0.79
N LEU A 43 9.74 0.11 -0.18
CA LEU A 43 8.65 -0.64 -0.82
C LEU A 43 7.40 0.23 -0.95
N LEU A 44 7.07 1.00 0.10
CA LEU A 44 5.93 1.92 0.08
C LEU A 44 6.09 2.97 -1.02
N LYS A 45 7.29 3.54 -1.17
CA LYS A 45 7.59 4.50 -2.25
C LYS A 45 7.41 3.88 -3.63
N LYS A 46 7.90 2.65 -3.84
CA LYS A 46 7.68 1.91 -5.10
C LYS A 46 6.19 1.71 -5.39
N TRP A 47 5.39 1.37 -4.38
CA TRP A 47 3.94 1.22 -4.56
C TRP A 47 3.25 2.53 -4.91
N CYS A 48 3.64 3.63 -4.26
CA CYS A 48 3.17 4.97 -4.61
C CYS A 48 3.52 5.35 -6.06
N GLU A 49 4.74 5.07 -6.52
CA GLU A 49 5.18 5.31 -7.89
C GLU A 49 4.35 4.53 -8.92
N ILE A 50 4.11 3.22 -8.67
CA ILE A 50 3.27 2.37 -9.53
C ILE A 50 1.83 2.90 -9.62
N LEU A 51 1.28 3.35 -8.48
CA LEU A 51 -0.10 3.84 -8.40
C LEU A 51 -0.24 5.32 -8.77
N GLN A 52 0.86 6.00 -9.12
CA GLN A 52 0.90 7.45 -9.35
C GLN A 52 0.31 8.26 -8.19
N ILE A 53 0.57 7.83 -6.95
CA ILE A 53 0.14 8.50 -5.73
C ILE A 53 1.33 9.27 -5.14
N ASP A 54 1.14 10.55 -4.83
CA ASP A 54 2.12 11.30 -4.06
C ASP A 54 2.21 10.73 -2.63
N ILE A 55 3.39 10.21 -2.27
CA ILE A 55 3.67 9.63 -0.95
C ILE A 55 3.39 10.60 0.20
N LYS A 56 3.50 11.92 -0.03
CA LYS A 56 3.15 12.93 0.99
C LYS A 56 1.70 12.81 1.45
N LYS A 57 0.79 12.35 0.58
CA LYS A 57 -0.62 12.10 0.93
C LYS A 57 -0.81 10.98 1.95
N LEU A 58 0.21 10.15 2.18
CA LEU A 58 0.19 9.12 3.21
C LEU A 58 0.62 9.63 4.59
N PHE A 59 1.35 10.73 4.66
CA PHE A 59 1.90 11.28 5.91
C PHE A 59 1.26 12.59 6.34
N ASN A 60 0.56 13.26 5.41
CA ASN A 60 -0.36 14.35 5.72
C ASN A 60 -1.66 13.81 6.38
#